data_AF-A0A8C0BQX1-F1
#
_entry.id   AF-A0A8C0BQX1-F1
#
_cell.length_a   1.000
_cell.length_b   1.000
_cell.length_c   1.000
_cell.angle_alpha   90.00
_cell.angle_beta   90.00
_cell.angle_gamma   90.00
#
_symmetry.space_group_name_H-M   'P 1'
#
loop_
_entity.id
_entity.type
_entity.pdbx_description
1 polymer ?
#
loop_
_entity_poly.entity_id
_entity_poly.type
_entity_poly.pdbx_seq_one_letter_code
_entity_poly.pdbx_strand_id
1 'polypeptide(L)'
;GQAPSVTCAPPPRAREPFQCPHALLAPLAPCSGGGRCTLSVTGTGRLVSPPCSENEELEEIASADLKYLLLPALLGALTLKQVDLSRRLEHLESARAHFWRFLKLCRSYRLGSFHLPPAAASPPAEEDAGSPSPGGPAATQPSLVAMASSRQAKIERYKQKKELENRLASMRTFVESGQADEDQIREFYILQIQKWINTSLEEIESIDQEMVILRSRAPPHGTSRQVRAPLKPFILTRDAAQAKVFGAGYPGLPTMTVDDWYEQRRRQGVVSGQTGITDEELQKQQQEKKEEEDDEEALQKARNWDDWKDTHPRGYGNRQNVG
;
A
#
# COMPACT_ATOMS: atom_id res chain seq x y z
N GLY A 1 -4.67 21.53 -71.64
CA GLY A 1 -3.84 21.81 -70.45
C GLY A 1 -4.70 22.48 -69.42
N GLN A 2 -5.20 21.71 -68.45
CA GLN A 2 -5.98 22.19 -67.31
C GLN A 2 -5.17 21.83 -66.06
N ALA A 3 -4.74 22.85 -65.32
CA ALA A 3 -4.02 22.70 -64.06
C ALA A 3 -5.04 22.44 -62.92
N PRO A 4 -4.80 21.48 -62.02
CA PRO A 4 -5.61 21.33 -60.82
C PRO A 4 -5.15 22.29 -59.72
N SER A 5 -6.10 23.07 -59.21
CA SER A 5 -5.99 23.91 -58.01
C SER A 5 -5.86 23.04 -56.75
N VAL A 6 -4.78 23.24 -55.98
CA VAL A 6 -4.59 22.62 -54.66
C VAL A 6 -5.04 23.61 -53.60
N THR A 7 -6.15 23.30 -52.94
CA THR A 7 -6.71 24.03 -51.79
C THR A 7 -5.89 23.69 -50.54
N CYS A 8 -5.31 24.69 -49.90
CA CYS A 8 -4.53 24.55 -48.66
C CYS A 8 -5.49 24.48 -47.46
N ALA A 9 -5.43 23.39 -46.68
CA ALA A 9 -6.21 23.24 -45.45
C ALA A 9 -5.53 23.99 -44.27
N PRO A 10 -6.29 24.70 -43.41
CA PRO A 10 -5.71 25.40 -42.26
C PRO A 10 -5.33 24.44 -41.12
N PRO A 11 -4.30 24.75 -40.32
CA PRO A 11 -3.85 23.89 -39.22
C PRO A 11 -4.85 23.85 -38.05
N PRO A 12 -4.91 22.75 -37.29
CA PRO A 12 -5.81 22.64 -36.13
C PRO A 12 -5.39 23.55 -34.99
N ARG A 13 -6.39 24.20 -34.39
CA ARG A 13 -6.31 25.13 -33.26
C ARG A 13 -5.54 24.52 -32.08
N ALA A 14 -4.59 25.29 -31.54
CA ALA A 14 -3.93 25.03 -30.29
C ALA A 14 -4.96 24.85 -29.15
N ARG A 15 -4.85 23.75 -28.41
CA ARG A 15 -5.57 23.55 -27.15
C ARG A 15 -4.93 24.44 -26.09
N GLU A 16 -5.80 25.11 -25.33
CA GLU A 16 -5.44 26.03 -24.25
C GLU A 16 -4.55 25.37 -23.19
N PRO A 17 -3.54 26.09 -22.66
CA PRO A 17 -2.81 25.64 -21.49
C PRO A 17 -3.70 25.76 -20.25
N PHE A 18 -3.80 24.63 -19.53
CA PHE A 18 -4.39 24.56 -18.19
C PHE A 18 -3.84 25.68 -17.31
N GLN A 19 -4.75 26.51 -16.77
CA GLN A 19 -4.47 27.52 -15.77
C GLN A 19 -3.91 26.87 -14.51
N CYS A 20 -2.62 27.08 -14.26
CA CYS A 20 -2.06 26.97 -12.92
C CYS A 20 -2.65 28.11 -12.07
N PRO A 21 -3.06 27.87 -10.81
CA PRO A 21 -3.50 28.94 -9.94
C PRO A 21 -2.34 29.88 -9.67
N HIS A 22 -2.48 31.09 -10.19
CA HIS A 22 -1.57 32.20 -10.04
C HIS A 22 -1.71 32.75 -8.62
N ALA A 23 -0.84 32.34 -7.70
CA ALA A 23 -0.62 33.07 -6.45
C ALA A 23 0.67 32.60 -5.79
N LEU A 24 1.72 33.41 -5.92
CA LEU A 24 2.91 33.56 -5.05
C LEU A 24 4.18 33.73 -5.88
N LEU A 25 4.26 34.82 -6.65
CA LEU A 25 5.53 35.39 -7.10
C LEU A 25 5.29 36.86 -7.41
N ALA A 26 5.36 37.69 -6.37
CA ALA A 26 5.52 39.13 -6.52
C ALA A 26 7.03 39.46 -6.54
N PRO A 27 7.48 40.45 -7.34
CA PRO A 27 8.88 40.85 -7.37
C PRO A 27 9.16 41.80 -6.21
N LEU A 28 10.17 41.52 -5.38
CA LEU A 28 10.63 42.44 -4.34
C LEU A 28 11.93 43.12 -4.77
N ALA A 29 11.86 44.45 -4.84
CA ALA A 29 12.96 45.38 -5.07
C ALA A 29 13.99 45.37 -3.91
N PRO A 30 15.23 45.86 -4.13
CA PRO A 30 16.27 45.84 -3.12
C PRO A 30 16.15 47.07 -2.21
N CYS A 31 16.40 46.92 -0.91
CA CYS A 31 17.13 47.92 -0.09
C CYS A 31 17.32 47.50 1.38
N SER A 32 18.59 47.55 1.79
CA SER A 32 19.14 48.11 3.04
C SER A 32 18.61 47.64 4.40
N GLY A 33 19.47 46.90 5.10
CA GLY A 33 19.64 47.01 6.55
C GLY A 33 18.59 46.29 7.40
N GLY A 34 18.99 45.16 7.98
CA GLY A 34 18.20 44.37 8.93
C GLY A 34 18.05 42.94 8.43
N GLY A 35 18.72 41.99 9.08
CA GLY A 35 18.78 40.60 8.67
C GLY A 35 17.39 40.00 8.45
N ARG A 36 17.07 39.68 7.19
CA ARG A 36 15.95 38.84 6.80
C ARG A 36 16.51 37.70 5.96
N CYS A 37 16.15 36.47 6.33
CA CYS A 37 16.51 35.26 5.62
C CYS A 37 15.69 35.14 4.33
N THR A 38 16.23 35.63 3.21
CA THR A 38 15.60 35.47 1.88
C THR A 38 16.09 34.20 1.20
N LEU A 39 15.18 33.27 0.87
CA LEU A 39 15.43 32.17 -0.05
C LEU A 39 15.57 32.72 -1.48
N SER A 40 16.75 32.56 -2.09
CA SER A 40 16.95 32.83 -3.51
C SER A 40 16.90 31.53 -4.30
N VAL A 41 15.89 31.39 -5.16
CA VAL A 41 15.84 30.32 -6.16
C VAL A 41 16.56 30.82 -7.40
N THR A 42 17.82 30.42 -7.60
CA THR A 42 18.51 30.72 -8.85
C THR A 42 17.91 29.88 -9.99
N GLY A 43 17.67 30.52 -11.15
CA GLY A 43 17.01 29.95 -12.34
C GLY A 43 17.72 28.77 -13.03
N THR A 44 18.64 28.09 -12.35
CA THR A 44 19.35 26.88 -12.79
C THR A 44 18.95 25.62 -12.01
N GLY A 45 17.89 25.68 -11.19
CA GLY A 45 17.37 24.51 -10.47
C GLY A 45 18.25 24.00 -9.32
N ARG A 46 19.37 24.67 -9.01
CA ARG A 46 20.11 24.44 -7.77
C ARG A 46 19.43 25.19 -6.62
N LEU A 47 18.83 24.46 -5.69
CA LEU A 47 18.53 24.99 -4.36
C LEU A 47 19.85 25.29 -3.65
N VAL A 48 20.17 26.57 -3.55
CA VAL A 48 21.11 27.07 -2.55
C VAL A 48 20.58 26.66 -1.18
N SER A 49 21.50 26.18 -0.34
CA SER A 49 21.24 25.69 1.01
C SER A 49 20.29 26.60 1.79
N PRO A 50 19.36 26.05 2.62
CA PRO A 50 18.59 26.89 3.53
C PRO A 50 19.56 27.72 4.38
N PRO A 51 19.31 29.03 4.57
CA PRO A 51 20.24 29.96 5.19
C PRO A 51 20.31 29.83 6.73
N CYS A 52 19.75 28.76 7.30
CA CYS A 52 19.90 28.52 8.72
C CYS A 52 21.23 27.81 8.96
N SER A 53 22.10 28.47 9.72
CA SER A 53 23.34 27.89 10.25
C SER A 53 23.03 26.55 10.93
N GLU A 54 23.93 25.56 10.84
CA GLU A 54 23.77 24.22 11.46
C GLU A 54 23.62 24.28 13.01
N ASN A 55 23.64 25.47 13.63
CA ASN A 55 23.70 25.72 15.08
C ASN A 55 22.57 26.61 15.65
N GLU A 56 21.50 26.93 14.92
CA GLU A 56 20.35 27.67 15.49
C GLU A 56 19.42 26.73 16.27
N GLU A 57 18.92 27.19 17.41
CA GLU A 57 17.89 26.47 18.17
C GLU A 57 16.53 26.63 17.48
N LEU A 58 15.67 25.62 17.54
CA LEU A 58 14.34 25.65 16.89
C LEU A 58 13.53 26.88 17.32
N GLU A 59 13.73 27.36 18.54
CA GLU A 59 13.08 28.51 19.16
C GLU A 59 13.43 29.86 18.50
N GLU A 60 14.57 29.95 17.82
CA GLU A 60 15.02 31.19 17.15
C GLU A 60 14.32 31.40 15.79
N ILE A 61 13.68 30.36 15.26
CA ILE A 61 12.98 30.41 13.97
C ILE A 61 11.57 30.97 14.18
N ALA A 62 11.26 32.07 13.49
CA ALA A 62 9.92 32.64 13.45
C ALA A 62 8.89 31.61 12.94
N SER A 63 7.73 31.55 13.57
CA SER A 63 6.73 30.51 13.27
C SER A 63 6.22 30.56 11.82
N ALA A 64 6.23 31.73 11.18
CA ALA A 64 5.91 31.89 9.76
C ALA A 64 6.94 31.24 8.82
N ASP A 65 8.19 31.05 9.27
CA ASP A 65 9.31 30.55 8.49
C ASP A 65 9.51 29.04 8.63
N LEU A 66 8.91 28.40 9.65
CA LEU A 66 8.97 26.94 9.86
C LEU A 66 8.53 26.14 8.62
N LYS A 67 7.58 26.67 7.83
CA LYS A 67 7.12 26.05 6.58
C LYS A 67 8.25 25.84 5.57
N TYR A 68 9.30 26.65 5.59
CA TYR A 68 10.41 26.54 4.65
C TYR A 68 11.33 25.35 4.95
N LEU A 69 11.30 24.81 6.17
CA LEU A 69 11.99 23.55 6.50
C LEU A 69 11.46 22.37 5.68
N LEU A 70 10.21 22.45 5.18
CA LEU A 70 9.59 21.42 4.35
C LEU A 70 10.10 21.42 2.90
N LEU A 71 10.80 22.47 2.45
CA LEU A 71 11.18 22.62 1.04
C LEU A 71 11.94 21.41 0.47
N PRO A 72 12.94 20.81 1.15
CA PRO A 72 13.62 19.66 0.59
C PRO A 72 12.69 18.42 0.50
N ALA A 73 11.78 18.22 1.45
CA ALA A 73 10.80 17.12 1.39
C ALA A 73 9.81 17.31 0.22
N LEU A 74 9.29 18.53 0.04
CA LEU A 74 8.39 18.86 -1.07
C LEU A 74 9.09 18.71 -2.41
N LEU A 75 10.36 19.11 -2.52
CA LEU A 75 11.13 18.89 -3.74
C LEU A 75 11.28 17.39 -4.04
N GLY A 76 11.64 16.58 -3.04
CA GLY A 76 11.71 15.12 -3.20
C GLY A 76 10.38 14.53 -3.68
N ALA A 77 9.26 14.94 -3.09
CA ALA A 77 7.93 14.51 -3.50
C ALA A 77 7.59 14.92 -4.94
N LEU A 78 7.95 16.14 -5.36
CA LEU A 78 7.75 16.60 -6.74
C LEU A 78 8.64 15.86 -7.73
N THR A 79 9.91 15.57 -7.37
CA THR A 79 10.80 14.76 -8.20
C THR A 79 10.21 13.36 -8.44
N LEU A 80 9.58 12.75 -7.44
CA LEU A 80 8.91 11.46 -7.62
C LEU A 80 7.70 11.49 -8.57
N LYS A 81 7.09 12.66 -8.80
CA LYS A 81 5.98 12.85 -9.75
C LYS A 81 6.44 13.02 -11.20
N GLN A 82 7.73 13.15 -11.47
CA GLN A 82 8.25 13.27 -12.83
C GLN A 82 8.10 11.95 -13.59
N VAL A 83 7.49 12.02 -14.77
CA VAL A 83 7.16 10.84 -15.60
C VAL A 83 8.14 10.73 -16.76
N ASP A 84 9.36 10.28 -16.47
CA ASP A 84 10.38 9.97 -17.49
C ASP A 84 11.07 8.65 -17.15
N LEU A 85 10.71 7.56 -17.85
CA LEU A 85 11.25 6.24 -17.56
C LEU A 85 12.76 6.14 -17.78
N SER A 86 13.28 6.81 -18.81
CA SER A 86 14.71 6.83 -19.15
C SER A 86 15.56 7.46 -18.05
N ARG A 87 15.01 8.45 -17.35
CA ARG A 87 15.68 9.19 -16.27
C ARG A 87 15.17 8.80 -14.89
N ARG A 88 14.35 7.75 -14.78
CA ARG A 88 13.73 7.35 -13.51
C ARG A 88 14.76 7.10 -12.43
N LEU A 89 15.87 6.44 -12.75
CA LEU A 89 16.94 6.20 -11.79
C LEU A 89 17.56 7.51 -11.26
N GLU A 90 17.80 8.49 -12.14
CA GLU A 90 18.29 9.82 -11.75
C GLU A 90 17.28 10.55 -10.84
N HIS A 91 15.99 10.46 -11.17
CA HIS A 91 14.92 11.05 -10.36
C HIS A 91 14.84 10.41 -8.97
N LEU A 92 14.99 9.09 -8.87
CA LEU A 92 15.03 8.37 -7.59
C LEU A 92 16.26 8.77 -6.75
N GLU A 93 17.45 8.85 -7.35
CA GLU A 93 18.67 9.27 -6.66
C GLU A 93 18.55 10.72 -6.15
N SER A 94 18.00 11.62 -6.96
CA SER A 94 17.75 13.02 -6.57
C SER A 94 16.68 13.10 -5.47
N ALA A 95 15.55 12.39 -5.60
CA ALA A 95 14.49 12.37 -4.60
C ALA A 95 15.00 11.85 -3.25
N ARG A 96 15.79 10.77 -3.26
CA ARG A 96 16.43 10.21 -2.07
C ARG A 96 17.33 11.24 -1.39
N ALA A 97 18.16 11.95 -2.16
CA ALA A 97 19.03 12.99 -1.63
C ALA A 97 18.24 14.15 -0.99
N HIS A 98 17.11 14.54 -1.59
CA HIS A 98 16.23 15.58 -1.05
C HIS A 98 15.58 15.17 0.28
N PHE A 99 15.02 13.96 0.34
CA PHE A 99 14.44 13.44 1.59
C PHE A 99 15.51 13.24 2.67
N TRP A 100 16.69 12.72 2.32
CA TRP A 100 17.78 12.58 3.29
C TRP A 100 18.25 13.93 3.84
N ARG A 101 18.35 14.96 2.98
CA ARG A 101 18.68 16.33 3.40
C ARG A 101 17.64 16.90 4.35
N PHE A 102 16.35 16.68 4.07
CA PHE A 102 15.26 17.05 4.97
C PHE A 102 15.39 16.36 6.33
N LEU A 103 15.59 15.04 6.36
CA LEU A 103 15.75 14.29 7.61
C LEU A 103 16.99 14.71 8.40
N LYS A 104 18.12 15.01 7.73
CA LYS A 104 19.30 15.57 8.39
C LYS A 104 18.97 16.91 9.07
N LEU A 105 18.23 17.79 8.39
CA LEU A 105 17.78 19.08 8.91
C LEU A 105 16.84 18.89 10.11
N CYS A 106 15.84 18.03 10.01
CA CYS A 106 14.92 17.77 11.13
C CYS A 106 15.64 17.22 12.37
N ARG A 107 16.71 16.44 12.18
CA ARG A 107 17.54 15.93 13.27
C ARG A 107 18.37 17.03 13.94
N SER A 108 18.93 17.99 13.19
CA SER A 108 19.67 19.10 13.79
C SER A 108 18.77 19.96 14.69
N TYR A 109 17.52 20.18 14.28
CA TYR A 109 16.53 20.92 15.07
C TYR A 109 15.76 20.08 16.11
N ARG A 110 16.08 18.79 16.28
CA ARG A 110 15.40 17.87 17.22
C ARG A 110 13.87 17.80 17.02
N LEU A 111 13.40 17.91 15.78
CA LEU A 111 11.97 17.91 15.42
C LEU A 111 11.31 16.53 15.46
N GLY A 112 12.05 15.48 15.84
CA GLY A 112 11.54 14.13 16.04
C GLY A 112 12.61 13.12 16.46
N SER A 113 12.18 12.02 17.07
CA SER A 113 13.03 10.88 17.42
C SER A 113 12.94 9.80 16.34
N PHE A 114 13.89 9.82 15.41
CA PHE A 114 13.97 8.80 14.35
C PHE A 114 15.43 8.45 14.03
N HIS A 115 15.61 7.25 13.45
CA HIS A 115 16.90 6.81 12.95
C HIS A 115 17.12 7.37 11.53
N LEU A 116 18.26 8.01 11.30
CA LEU A 116 18.58 8.56 9.98
C LEU A 116 18.98 7.41 9.05
N PRO A 117 18.35 7.24 7.88
CA PRO A 117 18.78 6.26 6.90
C PRO A 117 20.22 6.53 6.42
N PRO A 118 20.96 5.48 6.01
CA PRO A 118 22.31 5.64 5.46
C PRO A 118 22.34 6.65 4.29
N ALA A 119 23.39 7.48 4.25
CA ALA A 119 23.51 8.55 3.25
C ALA A 119 23.56 8.02 1.80
N ALA A 120 24.12 6.82 1.60
CA ALA A 120 24.07 6.09 0.34
C ALA A 120 23.06 4.93 0.45
N ALA A 121 22.42 4.59 -0.67
CA ALA A 121 21.71 3.33 -0.82
C ALA A 121 22.77 2.21 -0.91
N SER A 122 23.33 1.82 0.23
CA SER A 122 24.19 0.64 0.30
C SER A 122 23.30 -0.56 -0.07
N PRO A 123 23.77 -1.51 -0.90
CA PRO A 123 23.19 -2.85 -0.85
C PRO A 123 23.28 -3.33 0.61
N PRO A 124 22.34 -4.14 1.10
CA PRO A 124 22.47 -4.74 2.42
C PRO A 124 23.85 -5.39 2.47
N ALA A 125 24.74 -4.81 3.28
CA ALA A 125 26.02 -5.42 3.56
C ALA A 125 25.67 -6.77 4.18
N GLU A 126 26.15 -7.85 3.56
CA GLU A 126 26.28 -9.09 4.29
C GLU A 126 27.16 -8.77 5.49
N GLU A 127 26.52 -8.64 6.66
CA GLU A 127 27.24 -8.60 7.91
C GLU A 127 27.93 -9.96 8.05
N ASP A 128 29.22 -9.93 7.77
CA ASP A 128 30.24 -10.87 8.21
C ASP A 128 30.14 -11.02 9.72
N ALA A 129 29.26 -11.91 10.16
CA ALA A 129 29.16 -12.40 11.52
C ALA A 129 29.26 -13.93 11.49
N GLY A 130 30.51 -14.41 11.48
CA GLY A 130 30.94 -15.60 12.21
C GLY A 130 30.26 -16.94 11.88
N SER A 131 30.99 -17.75 11.11
CA SER A 131 31.01 -19.22 11.14
C SER A 131 29.76 -19.99 10.63
N PRO A 132 29.88 -20.74 9.51
CA PRO A 132 28.85 -21.68 9.09
C PRO A 132 28.98 -22.98 9.90
N SER A 133 28.03 -23.26 10.78
CA SER A 133 27.82 -24.61 11.31
C SER A 133 26.97 -25.42 10.31
N PRO A 134 27.35 -26.66 9.96
CA PRO A 134 26.64 -27.46 8.96
C PRO A 134 25.42 -28.12 9.59
N GLY A 135 24.22 -27.63 9.30
CA GLY A 135 22.99 -28.18 9.86
C GLY A 135 21.71 -27.87 9.09
N GLY A 136 21.48 -28.59 7.98
CA GLY A 136 20.15 -28.99 7.47
C GLY A 136 19.27 -27.94 6.75
N PRO A 137 18.45 -28.36 5.76
CA PRO A 137 17.49 -27.50 5.08
C PRO A 137 16.17 -27.46 5.87
N ALA A 138 16.14 -26.71 6.96
CA ALA A 138 14.89 -26.39 7.66
C ALA A 138 14.55 -24.93 7.39
N ALA A 139 13.61 -24.71 6.48
CA ALA A 139 13.08 -23.40 6.15
C ALA A 139 12.69 -22.63 7.43
N THR A 140 13.37 -21.52 7.67
CA THR A 140 13.13 -20.58 8.78
C THR A 140 11.76 -19.93 8.61
N GLN A 141 10.70 -20.64 9.01
CA GLN A 141 9.36 -20.04 9.09
C GLN A 141 9.42 -18.95 10.17
N PRO A 142 9.10 -17.68 9.85
CA PRO A 142 9.08 -16.64 10.87
C PRO A 142 8.07 -17.03 11.95
N SER A 143 8.54 -17.03 13.20
CA SER A 143 7.71 -17.37 14.36
C SER A 143 6.40 -16.58 14.34
N LEU A 144 5.27 -17.22 14.66
CA LEU A 144 3.96 -16.55 14.76
C LEU A 144 4.01 -15.31 15.67
N VAL A 145 4.89 -15.33 16.69
CA VAL A 145 5.14 -14.19 17.59
C VAL A 145 5.86 -13.03 16.87
N ALA A 146 6.83 -13.34 16.01
CA ALA A 146 7.51 -12.35 15.18
C ALA A 146 6.55 -11.72 14.14
N MET A 147 5.63 -12.52 13.59
CA MET A 147 4.59 -12.00 12.69
C MET A 147 3.56 -11.13 13.44
N ALA A 148 3.14 -11.54 14.63
CA ALA A 148 2.21 -10.77 15.46
C ALA A 148 2.81 -9.41 15.89
N SER A 149 4.07 -9.40 16.32
CA SER A 149 4.79 -8.17 16.69
C SER A 149 5.03 -7.24 15.50
N SER A 150 5.41 -7.77 14.33
CA SER A 150 5.55 -6.96 13.10
C SER A 150 4.22 -6.34 12.66
N ARG A 151 3.13 -7.13 12.72
CA ARG A 151 1.77 -6.62 12.47
C ARG A 151 1.41 -5.51 13.46
N GLN A 152 1.66 -5.72 14.74
CA GLN A 152 1.34 -4.76 15.80
C GLN A 152 2.10 -3.45 15.62
N ALA A 153 3.40 -3.50 15.34
CA ALA A 153 4.22 -2.31 15.06
C ALA A 153 3.68 -1.51 13.86
N LYS A 154 3.21 -2.18 12.80
CA LYS A 154 2.59 -1.52 11.64
C LYS A 154 1.26 -0.85 11.99
N ILE A 155 0.44 -1.49 12.82
CA ILE A 155 -0.82 -0.91 13.32
C ILE A 155 -0.54 0.33 14.15
N GLU A 156 0.45 0.29 15.05
CA GLU A 156 0.82 1.43 15.89
C GLU A 156 1.34 2.61 15.08
N ARG A 157 2.23 2.38 14.11
CA ARG A 157 2.70 3.41 13.18
C ARG A 157 1.54 4.05 12.40
N TYR A 158 0.62 3.24 11.90
CA TYR A 158 -0.56 3.74 11.19
C TYR A 158 -1.46 4.58 12.11
N LYS A 159 -1.68 4.15 13.36
CA LYS A 159 -2.45 4.90 14.35
C LYS A 159 -1.81 6.25 14.66
N GLN A 160 -0.49 6.29 14.89
CA GLN A 160 0.25 7.53 15.14
C GLN A 160 0.15 8.49 13.94
N LYS A 161 0.36 7.99 12.72
CA LYS A 161 0.21 8.78 11.49
C LYS A 161 -1.20 9.36 11.36
N LYS A 162 -2.23 8.55 11.61
CA LYS A 162 -3.63 8.97 11.53
C LYS A 162 -3.98 10.02 12.60
N GLU A 163 -3.47 9.87 13.82
CA GLU A 163 -3.67 10.84 14.89
C GLU A 163 -3.06 12.20 14.53
N LEU A 164 -1.82 12.21 14.02
CA LEU A 164 -1.16 13.43 13.53
C LEU A 164 -1.96 14.10 12.42
N GLU A 165 -2.45 13.33 11.44
CA GLU A 165 -3.27 13.85 10.34
C GLU A 165 -4.60 14.43 10.84
N ASN A 166 -5.24 13.80 11.81
CA ASN A 166 -6.48 14.31 12.41
C ASN A 166 -6.23 15.65 13.14
N ARG A 167 -5.16 15.76 13.92
CA ARG A 167 -4.80 17.02 14.62
C ARG A 167 -4.50 18.15 13.63
N LEU A 168 -3.76 17.84 12.57
CA LEU A 168 -3.50 18.80 11.49
C LEU A 168 -4.80 19.23 10.81
N ALA A 169 -5.71 18.30 10.53
CA ALA A 169 -6.99 18.63 9.90
C ALA A 169 -7.85 19.56 10.76
N SER A 170 -7.87 19.38 12.09
CA SER A 170 -8.60 20.28 12.99
C SER A 170 -7.99 21.68 13.08
N MET A 171 -6.66 21.80 13.07
CA MET A 171 -5.99 23.10 13.19
C MET A 171 -5.93 23.87 11.87
N ARG A 172 -5.92 23.17 10.73
CA ARG A 172 -5.74 23.73 9.39
C ARG A 172 -6.70 24.88 9.09
N THR A 173 -7.98 24.72 9.41
CA THR A 173 -9.00 25.74 9.11
C THR A 173 -8.76 27.04 9.89
N PHE A 174 -8.28 26.95 11.13
CA PHE A 174 -8.01 28.12 11.98
C PHE A 174 -6.75 28.86 11.55
N VAL A 175 -5.72 28.12 11.12
CA VAL A 175 -4.47 28.69 10.60
C VAL A 175 -4.72 29.35 9.24
N GLU A 176 -5.47 28.71 8.34
CA GLU A 176 -5.79 29.27 7.01
C GLU A 176 -6.74 30.48 7.11
N SER A 177 -7.65 30.51 8.09
CA SER A 177 -8.54 31.65 8.33
C SER A 177 -7.88 32.83 9.05
N GLY A 178 -6.64 32.66 9.52
CA GLY A 178 -5.90 33.67 10.29
C GLY A 178 -6.45 33.89 11.71
N GLN A 179 -7.25 32.95 12.23
CA GLN A 179 -7.81 33.01 13.59
C GLN A 179 -6.92 32.34 14.63
N ALA A 180 -5.96 31.53 14.20
CA ALA A 180 -5.00 30.88 15.07
C ALA A 180 -4.04 31.90 15.71
N ASP A 181 -3.74 31.70 16.99
CA ASP A 181 -2.68 32.43 17.67
C ASP A 181 -1.28 31.94 17.23
N GLU A 182 -0.24 32.65 17.66
CA GLU A 182 1.14 32.37 17.24
C GLU A 182 1.61 30.98 17.69
N ASP A 183 1.21 30.55 18.89
CA ASP A 183 1.49 29.22 19.44
C ASP A 183 0.83 28.11 18.62
N GLN A 184 -0.45 28.26 18.25
CA GLN A 184 -1.16 27.29 17.39
C GLN A 184 -0.56 27.22 15.99
N ILE A 185 -0.16 28.36 15.42
CA ILE A 185 0.52 28.39 14.11
C ILE A 185 1.84 27.62 14.19
N ARG A 186 2.59 27.84 15.27
CA ARG A 186 3.87 27.16 15.52
C ARG A 186 3.69 25.66 15.66
N GLU A 187 2.76 25.23 16.52
CA GLU A 187 2.43 23.81 16.71
C GLU A 187 1.98 23.15 15.41
N PHE A 188 1.13 23.84 14.63
CA PHE A 188 0.67 23.35 13.33
C PHE A 188 1.84 23.03 12.38
N TYR A 189 2.80 23.95 12.24
CA TYR A 189 3.96 23.70 11.38
C TYR A 189 4.90 22.63 11.92
N ILE A 190 5.08 22.51 13.24
CA ILE A 190 5.85 21.43 13.85
C ILE A 190 5.20 20.07 13.55
N LEU A 191 3.89 19.94 13.75
CA LEU A 191 3.13 18.73 13.42
C LEU A 191 3.21 18.41 11.92
N GLN A 192 3.18 19.43 11.06
CA GLN A 192 3.33 19.26 9.63
C GLN A 192 4.71 18.73 9.27
N ILE A 193 5.77 19.21 9.92
CA ILE A 193 7.14 18.71 9.75
C ILE A 193 7.22 17.25 10.23
N GLN A 194 6.65 16.91 11.39
CA GLN A 194 6.62 15.54 11.90
C GLN A 194 5.90 14.58 10.96
N LYS A 195 4.78 15.01 10.35
CA LYS A 195 4.12 14.24 9.29
C LYS A 195 5.08 13.97 8.13
N TRP A 196 5.77 15.01 7.65
CA TRP A 196 6.72 14.88 6.54
C TRP A 196 7.95 14.05 6.90
N ILE A 197 8.38 13.99 8.16
CA ILE A 197 9.43 13.07 8.63
C ILE A 197 9.00 11.63 8.38
N ASN A 198 7.80 11.26 8.84
CA ASN A 198 7.26 9.92 8.63
C ASN A 198 7.11 9.58 7.14
N THR A 199 6.55 10.51 6.35
CA THR A 199 6.44 10.34 4.90
C THR A 199 7.82 10.16 4.25
N SER A 200 8.80 10.97 4.61
CA SER A 200 10.14 10.90 4.01
C SER A 200 10.85 9.57 4.31
N LEU A 201 10.63 8.99 5.50
CA LEU A 201 11.15 7.67 5.84
C LEU A 201 10.50 6.57 4.99
N GLU A 202 9.18 6.60 4.84
CA GLU A 202 8.43 5.67 3.97
C GLU A 202 8.88 5.78 2.50
N GLU A 203 9.05 7.01 2.01
CA GLU A 203 9.49 7.27 0.64
C GLU A 203 10.93 6.80 0.39
N ILE A 204 11.86 6.99 1.33
CA ILE A 204 13.24 6.47 1.19
C ILE A 204 13.24 4.95 1.10
N GLU A 205 12.46 4.25 1.92
CA GLU A 205 12.34 2.78 1.86
C GLU A 205 11.79 2.32 0.49
N SER A 206 10.75 2.99 0.00
CA SER A 206 10.18 2.72 -1.33
C SER A 206 11.17 3.00 -2.46
N ILE A 207 11.91 4.11 -2.38
CA ILE A 207 12.93 4.49 -3.36
C ILE A 207 14.05 3.44 -3.38
N ASP A 208 14.55 3.02 -2.22
CA ASP A 208 15.64 2.04 -2.13
C ASP A 208 15.23 0.70 -2.77
N GLN A 209 14.00 0.24 -2.55
CA GLN A 209 13.45 -0.95 -3.20
C GLN A 209 13.34 -0.78 -4.72
N GLU A 210 12.84 0.36 -5.19
CA GLU A 210 12.71 0.63 -6.63
C GLU A 210 14.08 0.73 -7.32
N MET A 211 15.05 1.37 -6.68
CA MET A 211 16.42 1.49 -7.18
C MET A 211 17.07 0.12 -7.37
N VAL A 212 16.87 -0.84 -6.46
CA VAL A 212 17.36 -2.22 -6.60
C VAL A 212 16.75 -2.89 -7.84
N ILE A 213 15.45 -2.69 -8.08
CA ILE A 213 14.75 -3.28 -9.24
C ILE A 213 15.26 -2.68 -10.55
N LEU A 214 15.43 -1.36 -10.62
CA LEU A 214 15.91 -0.68 -11.82
C LEU A 214 17.38 -1.02 -12.13
N ARG A 215 18.22 -1.13 -11.10
CA ARG A 215 19.64 -1.54 -11.26
C ARG A 215 19.77 -2.99 -11.70
N SER A 216 18.94 -3.90 -11.17
CA SER A 216 18.94 -5.32 -11.59
C SER A 216 18.36 -5.55 -13.00
N ARG A 217 17.63 -4.57 -13.54
CA ARG A 217 17.08 -4.58 -14.91
C ARG A 217 18.00 -3.92 -15.95
N ALA A 218 19.07 -3.23 -15.55
CA ALA A 218 20.09 -2.77 -16.48
C ALA A 218 20.72 -4.00 -17.18
N PRO A 219 20.78 -4.04 -18.52
CA PRO A 219 21.13 -5.27 -19.22
C PRO A 219 22.59 -5.65 -18.91
N PRO A 220 22.86 -6.86 -18.39
CA PRO A 220 24.18 -7.44 -18.63
C PRO A 220 24.30 -7.57 -20.16
N HIS A 221 25.48 -7.27 -20.68
CA HIS A 221 25.78 -7.47 -22.09
C HIS A 221 25.25 -8.84 -22.56
N GLY A 222 24.54 -8.82 -23.68
CA GLY A 222 23.94 -9.96 -24.39
C GLY A 222 24.05 -11.34 -23.73
N THR A 223 23.08 -11.69 -22.89
CA THR A 223 22.73 -13.10 -22.74
C THR A 223 21.44 -13.32 -23.52
N SER A 224 21.54 -14.17 -24.54
CA SER A 224 20.41 -14.66 -25.32
C SER A 224 19.24 -14.94 -24.38
N ARG A 225 18.09 -14.33 -24.64
CA ARG A 225 16.83 -14.69 -24.00
C ARG A 225 16.60 -16.18 -24.28
N GLN A 226 17.03 -17.02 -23.36
CA GLN A 226 16.76 -18.46 -23.39
C GLN A 226 15.25 -18.56 -23.44
N VAL A 227 14.72 -18.99 -24.58
CA VAL A 227 13.32 -19.33 -24.76
C VAL A 227 13.05 -20.38 -23.70
N ARG A 228 12.45 -19.98 -22.58
CA ARG A 228 12.08 -20.91 -21.51
C ARG A 228 11.17 -21.94 -22.17
N ALA A 229 11.57 -23.21 -22.13
CA ALA A 229 10.75 -24.28 -22.64
C ALA A 229 9.35 -24.16 -22.00
N PRO A 230 8.26 -24.26 -22.80
CA PRO A 230 6.91 -24.12 -22.27
C PRO A 230 6.74 -25.11 -21.11
N LEU A 231 6.34 -24.58 -19.96
CA LEU A 231 6.07 -25.39 -18.78
C LEU A 231 4.99 -26.40 -19.13
N LYS A 232 5.30 -27.69 -18.98
CA LYS A 232 4.28 -28.74 -19.09
C LYS A 232 3.31 -28.52 -17.92
N PRO A 233 2.01 -28.34 -18.15
CA PRO A 233 1.06 -28.24 -17.05
C PRO A 233 1.11 -29.56 -16.27
N PHE A 234 1.45 -29.49 -14.99
CA PHE A 234 1.31 -30.62 -14.08
C PHE A 234 -0.07 -30.52 -13.44
N ILE A 235 -0.84 -31.61 -13.50
CA ILE A 235 -2.12 -31.72 -12.81
C ILE A 235 -1.80 -31.79 -11.32
N LEU A 236 -2.33 -30.85 -10.54
CA LEU A 236 -2.22 -30.89 -9.08
C LEU A 236 -2.93 -32.17 -8.62
N THR A 237 -2.17 -33.12 -8.07
CA THR A 237 -2.57 -34.49 -7.69
C THR A 237 -3.74 -34.60 -6.71
N ARG A 238 -4.30 -33.47 -6.27
CA ARG A 238 -5.52 -33.36 -5.47
C ARG A 238 -6.77 -33.76 -6.28
N ASP A 239 -6.83 -33.42 -7.57
CA ASP A 239 -7.97 -33.79 -8.44
C ASP A 239 -7.97 -35.27 -8.81
N ALA A 240 -6.81 -35.94 -8.85
CA ALA A 240 -6.73 -37.36 -9.19
C ALA A 240 -7.31 -38.26 -8.08
N ALA A 241 -7.07 -37.90 -6.82
CA ALA A 241 -7.68 -38.57 -5.68
C ALA A 241 -9.17 -38.22 -5.56
N GLN A 242 -9.53 -36.95 -5.77
CA GLN A 242 -10.91 -36.49 -5.71
C GLN A 242 -11.75 -37.07 -6.87
N ALA A 243 -11.21 -37.21 -8.08
CA ALA A 243 -11.86 -37.90 -9.20
C ALA A 243 -11.94 -39.42 -9.00
N LYS A 244 -11.13 -40.03 -8.12
CA LYS A 244 -11.29 -41.43 -7.74
C LYS A 244 -12.44 -41.66 -6.75
N VAL A 245 -12.77 -40.64 -5.97
CA VAL A 245 -13.85 -40.69 -4.96
C VAL A 245 -15.17 -40.14 -5.54
N PHE A 246 -15.09 -39.11 -6.38
CA PHE A 246 -16.23 -38.37 -6.93
C PHE A 246 -16.34 -38.44 -8.46
N GLY A 247 -15.35 -38.98 -9.17
CA GLY A 247 -15.45 -39.26 -10.60
C GLY A 247 -16.16 -40.59 -10.82
N ALA A 248 -16.79 -40.73 -11.98
CA ALA A 248 -17.58 -41.90 -12.39
C ALA A 248 -16.71 -43.18 -12.52
N GLY A 249 -16.29 -43.76 -11.39
CA GLY A 249 -15.21 -44.75 -11.34
C GLY A 249 -15.19 -45.70 -10.14
N TYR A 250 -16.35 -46.18 -9.69
CA TYR A 250 -16.66 -47.48 -9.04
C TYR A 250 -18.20 -47.55 -9.01
N PRO A 251 -18.87 -48.71 -9.19
CA PRO A 251 -20.16 -48.85 -9.88
C PRO A 251 -21.23 -47.91 -9.30
N GLY A 252 -21.33 -46.72 -9.90
CA GLY A 252 -22.17 -45.61 -9.46
C GLY A 252 -23.57 -45.67 -10.04
N LEU A 253 -24.05 -46.86 -10.36
CA LEU A 253 -25.44 -47.11 -10.69
C LEU A 253 -26.01 -47.92 -9.53
N PRO A 254 -26.89 -47.33 -8.70
CA PRO A 254 -27.65 -48.09 -7.72
C PRO A 254 -28.40 -49.22 -8.45
N THR A 255 -27.90 -50.44 -8.34
CA THR A 255 -28.52 -51.62 -8.96
C THR A 255 -29.73 -52.14 -8.18
N MET A 256 -30.01 -51.56 -7.02
CA MET A 256 -31.20 -51.80 -6.21
C MET A 256 -31.68 -50.49 -5.62
N THR A 257 -33.00 -50.35 -5.51
CA THR A 257 -33.57 -49.25 -4.74
C THR A 257 -33.40 -49.50 -3.23
N VAL A 258 -33.54 -48.44 -2.44
CA VAL A 258 -33.46 -48.51 -0.97
C VAL A 258 -34.50 -49.49 -0.43
N ASP A 259 -35.71 -49.51 -1.01
CA ASP A 259 -36.77 -50.47 -0.65
C ASP A 259 -36.39 -51.92 -0.96
N ASP A 260 -35.85 -52.19 -2.16
CA ASP A 260 -35.40 -53.52 -2.54
C ASP A 260 -34.35 -54.06 -1.55
N TRP A 261 -33.49 -53.17 -1.02
CA TRP A 261 -32.45 -53.54 -0.04
C TRP A 261 -33.04 -53.90 1.32
N TYR A 262 -34.08 -53.18 1.78
CA TYR A 262 -34.79 -53.51 3.02
C TYR A 262 -35.57 -54.84 2.90
N GLU A 263 -36.16 -55.11 1.75
CA GLU A 263 -36.82 -56.39 1.47
C GLU A 263 -35.83 -57.55 1.44
N GLN A 264 -34.65 -57.35 0.84
CA GLN A 264 -33.60 -58.36 0.79
C GLN A 264 -33.03 -58.68 2.17
N ARG A 265 -32.85 -57.66 3.03
CA ARG A 265 -32.44 -57.84 4.44
C ARG A 265 -33.51 -58.47 5.31
N ARG A 266 -34.80 -58.20 5.06
CA ARG A 266 -35.92 -58.90 5.71
C ARG A 266 -35.97 -60.38 5.30
N ARG A 267 -35.78 -60.69 4.02
CA ARG A 267 -35.72 -62.08 3.51
C ARG A 267 -34.55 -62.88 4.08
N GLN A 268 -33.41 -62.23 4.31
CA GLN A 268 -32.25 -62.87 4.94
C GLN A 268 -32.39 -63.03 6.47
N GLY A 269 -33.51 -62.61 7.07
CA GLY A 269 -33.79 -62.81 8.49
C GLY A 269 -32.91 -61.99 9.44
N VAL A 270 -32.18 -60.99 8.93
CA VAL A 270 -31.22 -60.17 9.70
C VAL A 270 -31.91 -59.00 10.43
N VAL A 271 -33.13 -58.64 10.05
CA VAL A 271 -33.92 -57.61 10.73
C VAL A 271 -35.06 -58.28 11.50
N SER A 272 -34.80 -58.57 12.78
CA SER A 272 -35.83 -58.80 13.79
C SER A 272 -36.63 -57.51 13.95
N GLY A 273 -37.96 -57.60 13.83
CA GLY A 273 -38.84 -56.45 13.82
C GLY A 273 -38.82 -55.66 15.12
N GLN A 274 -38.57 -54.35 15.01
CA GLN A 274 -39.16 -53.34 15.87
C GLN A 274 -39.63 -52.19 14.98
N THR A 275 -40.86 -52.29 14.51
CA THR A 275 -41.67 -51.15 14.09
C THR A 275 -42.07 -50.38 15.34
N GLY A 276 -41.67 -49.12 15.41
CA GLY A 276 -42.17 -48.17 16.40
C GLY A 276 -41.27 -46.96 16.47
N ILE A 277 -41.53 -45.95 15.64
CA ILE A 277 -41.10 -44.58 15.98
C ILE A 277 -41.81 -44.27 17.29
N THR A 278 -41.07 -44.15 18.37
CA THR A 278 -41.61 -43.74 19.68
C THR A 278 -42.06 -42.28 19.57
N ASP A 279 -43.18 -41.94 20.21
CA ASP A 279 -43.72 -40.58 20.24
C ASP A 279 -42.69 -39.53 20.71
N GLU A 280 -41.73 -39.96 21.53
CA GLU A 280 -40.61 -39.13 22.00
C GLU A 280 -39.66 -38.69 20.87
N GLU A 281 -39.41 -39.54 19.87
CA GLU A 281 -38.52 -39.20 18.75
C GLU A 281 -39.19 -38.19 17.80
N LEU A 282 -40.52 -38.29 17.67
CA LEU A 282 -41.32 -37.36 16.86
C LEU A 282 -41.43 -35.99 17.55
N GLN A 283 -41.60 -35.97 18.87
CA GLN A 283 -41.58 -34.73 19.67
C GLN A 283 -40.21 -34.05 19.64
N LYS A 284 -39.12 -34.82 19.72
CA LYS A 284 -37.76 -34.28 19.65
C LYS A 284 -37.47 -33.63 18.29
N GLN A 285 -37.92 -34.25 17.19
CA GLN A 285 -37.80 -33.64 15.86
C GLN A 285 -38.66 -32.38 15.71
N GLN A 286 -39.85 -32.33 16.32
CA GLN A 286 -40.67 -31.11 16.31
C GLN A 286 -40.05 -29.99 17.17
N GLN A 287 -39.42 -30.34 18.29
CA GLN A 287 -38.70 -29.42 19.17
C GLN A 287 -37.46 -28.83 18.48
N GLU A 288 -36.60 -29.67 17.87
CA GLU A 288 -35.41 -29.23 17.13
C GLU A 288 -35.80 -28.32 15.95
N LYS A 289 -36.86 -28.66 15.22
CA LYS A 289 -37.34 -27.84 14.10
C LYS A 289 -37.88 -26.49 14.55
N LYS A 290 -38.44 -26.43 15.76
CA LYS A 290 -38.93 -25.20 16.38
C LYS A 290 -37.79 -24.34 16.95
N GLU A 291 -36.74 -24.97 17.49
CA GLU A 291 -35.51 -24.28 17.90
C GLU A 291 -34.72 -23.74 16.70
N GLU A 292 -34.70 -24.44 15.56
CA GLU A 292 -34.13 -23.93 14.30
C GLU A 292 -34.97 -22.80 13.68
N GLU A 293 -36.30 -22.80 13.86
CA GLU A 293 -37.17 -21.69 13.45
C GLU A 293 -37.07 -20.49 14.41
N ASP A 294 -36.96 -20.69 15.73
CA ASP A 294 -36.93 -19.61 16.74
C ASP A 294 -35.66 -18.74 16.68
N ASP A 295 -34.62 -19.17 15.95
CA ASP A 295 -33.48 -18.33 15.58
C ASP A 295 -33.73 -17.66 14.20
N GLU A 296 -34.96 -17.17 13.95
CA GLU A 296 -35.35 -16.43 12.74
C GLU A 296 -34.35 -15.33 12.40
N GLU A 297 -33.76 -14.70 13.41
CA GLU A 297 -32.74 -13.66 13.27
C GLU A 297 -31.44 -14.20 12.66
N ALA A 298 -31.02 -15.42 13.01
CA ALA A 298 -29.85 -16.07 12.42
C ALA A 298 -30.09 -16.45 10.95
N LEU A 299 -31.28 -16.95 10.63
CA LEU A 299 -31.68 -17.25 9.25
C LEU A 299 -31.79 -15.98 8.41
N GLN A 300 -32.37 -14.91 8.94
CA GLN A 300 -32.45 -13.61 8.26
C GLN A 300 -31.05 -13.01 8.05
N LYS A 301 -30.17 -13.10 9.06
CA LYS A 301 -28.78 -12.65 8.95
C LYS A 301 -27.99 -13.44 7.91
N ALA A 302 -28.20 -14.75 7.82
CA ALA A 302 -27.57 -15.60 6.80
C ALA A 302 -28.05 -15.24 5.39
N ARG A 303 -29.36 -15.02 5.21
CA ARG A 303 -29.93 -14.56 3.93
C ARG A 303 -29.42 -13.19 3.52
N ASN A 304 -29.47 -12.21 4.44
CA ASN A 304 -28.95 -10.87 4.22
C ASN A 304 -27.44 -10.87 3.89
N TRP A 305 -26.69 -11.79 4.49
CA TRP A 305 -25.26 -11.95 4.20
C TRP A 305 -25.00 -12.51 2.81
N ASP A 306 -25.87 -13.37 2.29
CA ASP A 306 -25.74 -13.91 0.94
C ASP A 306 -26.14 -12.86 -0.12
N ASP A 307 -27.25 -12.14 0.08
CA ASP A 307 -27.68 -11.02 -0.78
C ASP A 307 -26.60 -9.92 -0.87
N TRP A 308 -25.92 -9.65 0.25
CA TRP A 308 -24.81 -8.70 0.27
C TRP A 308 -23.61 -9.18 -0.55
N LYS A 309 -23.25 -10.47 -0.50
CA LYS A 309 -22.14 -11.01 -1.30
C LYS A 309 -22.43 -10.99 -2.80
N ASP A 310 -23.67 -11.23 -3.19
CA ASP A 310 -24.09 -11.18 -4.61
C ASP A 310 -23.95 -9.77 -5.19
N THR A 311 -24.25 -8.75 -4.38
CA THR A 311 -24.07 -7.33 -4.75
C THR A 311 -22.65 -6.82 -4.58
N HIS A 312 -21.78 -7.55 -3.85
CA HIS A 312 -20.38 -7.17 -3.59
C HIS A 312 -19.38 -8.27 -4.01
N PRO A 313 -19.18 -8.47 -5.33
CA PRO A 313 -18.23 -9.45 -5.83
C PRO A 313 -16.82 -9.20 -5.28
N ARG A 314 -16.12 -10.29 -4.96
CA ARG A 314 -14.72 -10.21 -4.52
C ARG A 314 -13.90 -9.46 -5.58
N GLY A 315 -13.25 -8.37 -5.16
CA GLY A 315 -12.41 -7.53 -6.02
C GLY A 315 -13.02 -6.21 -6.49
N TYR A 316 -14.25 -5.86 -6.08
CA TYR A 316 -14.90 -4.59 -6.47
C TYR A 316 -14.07 -3.34 -6.07
N GLY A 317 -13.27 -3.41 -5.00
CA GLY A 317 -12.47 -2.28 -4.50
C GLY A 317 -11.10 -2.07 -5.16
N ASN A 318 -10.61 -2.97 -6.03
CA ASN A 318 -9.25 -2.89 -6.58
C ASN A 318 -9.19 -2.99 -8.11
N ARG A 319 -10.08 -2.26 -8.80
CA ARG A 319 -10.14 -2.22 -10.28
C ARG A 319 -9.41 -1.03 -10.90
N GLN A 320 -8.96 -0.06 -10.11
CA GLN A 320 -8.23 1.13 -10.59
C GLN A 320 -6.73 0.86 -10.86
N ASN A 321 -6.23 -0.33 -10.51
CA ASN A 321 -4.80 -0.69 -10.62
C ASN A 321 -4.53 -1.90 -11.54
N VAL A 322 -5.43 -2.17 -12.49
CA VAL A 322 -5.24 -3.13 -13.57
C VAL A 322 -5.13 -2.37 -14.89
N GLY A 323 -3.92 -1.86 -15.15
CA GLY A 323 -3.47 -1.40 -16.46
C GLY A 323 -2.68 -2.49 -17.17
#